data_AF-A0A8H9XFU6-F1
#
_entry.id   AF-A0A8H9XFU6-F1
#
_cell.length_a   1.000
_cell.length_b   1.000
_cell.length_c   1.000
_cell.angle_alpha   90.00
_cell.angle_beta   90.00
_cell.angle_gamma   90.00
#
_symmetry.space_group_name_H-M   'P 1'
#
loop_
_entity.id
_entity.type
_entity.pdbx_description
1 polymer ?
#
loop_
_entity_poly.entity_id
_entity_poly.type
_entity_poly.pdbx_seq_one_letter_code
_entity_poly.pdbx_strand_id
1 'polypeptide(L)'
;MLRVFLIRSALIAAPFVVWFVWSAWARRNGREMGATPWAWLAAAGAVLFGLSLMASAVFQSDNRGQTYVPAEVGEGGRVSPGHFEKKETPTP
;
A
#
# COMPACT_ATOMS: atom_id res chain seq x y z
N MET A 1 4.91 0.16 -9.94
CA MET A 1 5.75 0.52 -8.77
C MET A 1 5.68 2.01 -8.41
N LEU A 2 5.88 2.94 -9.36
CA LEU A 2 5.80 4.39 -9.11
C LEU A 2 4.49 4.82 -8.41
N ARG A 3 3.34 4.32 -8.86
CA ARG A 3 2.03 4.60 -8.25
C ARG A 3 2.00 4.29 -6.74
N VAL A 4 2.51 3.14 -6.34
CA VAL A 4 2.52 2.69 -4.93
C VAL A 4 3.43 3.58 -4.10
N PHE A 5 4.60 3.92 -4.64
CA PHE A 5 5.53 4.85 -4.01
C PHE A 5 4.87 6.22 -3.79
N LEU A 6 4.24 6.79 -4.82
CA LEU A 6 3.57 8.10 -4.73
C LEU A 6 2.47 8.10 -3.67
N ILE A 7 1.62 7.08 -3.63
CA ILE A 7 0.54 6.97 -2.64
C ILE A 7 1.11 6.91 -1.22
N ARG A 8 2.15 6.10 -1.00
CA ARG A 8 2.77 5.95 0.32
C ARG A 8 3.45 7.23 0.79
N SER A 9 4.19 7.90 -0.10
CA SER A 9 4.80 9.20 0.19
C SER A 9 3.74 10.26 0.48
N ALA A 10 2.62 10.25 -0.26
CA ALA A 10 1.51 11.17 0.00
C ALA A 10 0.87 10.94 1.38
N LEU A 11 0.70 9.69 1.82
CA LEU A 11 0.18 9.38 3.16
C LEU A 11 1.09 9.89 4.28
N ILE A 12 2.40 9.77 4.11
CA ILE A 12 3.39 10.30 5.06
C ILE A 12 3.35 11.83 5.06
N ALA A 13 3.26 12.45 3.89
CA ALA A 13 3.24 13.90 3.74
C ALA A 13 1.92 14.55 4.17
N ALA A 14 0.80 13.83 4.12
CA ALA A 14 -0.54 14.34 4.39
C ALA A 14 -0.67 15.13 5.72
N PRO A 15 -0.27 14.60 6.89
CA PRO A 15 -0.38 15.36 8.14
C PRO A 15 0.44 16.65 8.11
N PHE A 16 1.62 16.64 7.48
CA PHE A 16 2.46 17.83 7.33
C PHE A 16 1.79 18.85 6.43
N VAL A 17 1.32 18.45 5.25
CA VAL A 17 0.66 19.36 4.30
C VAL A 17 -0.56 20.01 4.94
N VAL A 18 -1.43 19.22 5.59
CA VAL A 18 -2.61 19.73 6.29
C VAL A 18 -2.22 20.75 7.35
N TRP A 19 -1.23 20.41 8.20
CA TRP A 19 -0.78 21.31 9.26
C TRP A 19 -0.14 22.59 8.71
N PHE A 20 0.73 22.50 7.70
CA PHE A 20 1.40 23.68 7.13
C PHE A 20 0.43 24.60 6.38
N VAL A 21 -0.53 24.04 5.64
CA VAL A 21 -1.57 24.83 4.96
C VAL A 21 -2.42 25.57 5.98
N TRP A 22 -2.90 24.88 7.00
CA TRP A 22 -3.68 25.50 8.07
C TRP A 22 -2.85 26.55 8.82
N SER A 23 -1.60 26.23 9.17
CA SER A 23 -0.71 27.15 9.89
C SER A 23 -0.42 28.42 9.09
N ALA A 24 -0.19 28.30 7.77
CA ALA A 24 0.01 29.44 6.90
C ALA A 24 -1.24 30.34 6.84
N TRP A 25 -2.43 29.74 6.75
CA TRP A 25 -3.69 30.47 6.79
C TRP A 25 -3.93 31.14 8.15
N ALA A 26 -3.72 30.44 9.26
CA ALA A 26 -3.92 30.95 10.61
C ALA A 26 -2.98 32.11 10.95
N ARG A 27 -1.69 32.03 10.55
CA ARG A 27 -0.74 33.14 10.72
C ARG A 27 -1.15 34.39 9.93
N ARG A 28 -1.71 34.23 8.74
CA ARG A 28 -2.25 35.36 7.95
C ARG A 28 -3.45 36.04 8.62
N ASN A 29 -4.22 35.30 9.42
CA ASN A 29 -5.36 35.82 10.17
C ASN A 29 -5.01 36.31 11.58
N GLY A 30 -3.72 36.52 11.88
CA GLY A 30 -3.26 37.04 13.16
C GLY A 30 -3.37 36.05 14.33
N ARG A 31 -3.60 34.75 14.06
CA ARG A 31 -3.62 33.73 15.11
C ARG A 31 -2.19 33.41 15.52
N GLU A 32 -1.89 33.51 16.82
CA GLU A 32 -0.63 33.03 17.35
C GLU A 32 -0.52 31.52 17.14
N MET A 33 0.61 31.11 16.58
CA MET A 33 0.95 29.72 16.38
C MET A 33 2.00 29.35 17.42
N GLY A 34 1.67 28.41 18.31
CA GLY A 34 2.64 27.83 19.22
C GLY A 34 3.70 26.99 18.49
N ALA A 35 4.47 26.21 19.27
CA ALA A 35 5.46 25.32 18.70
C ALA A 35 4.84 24.30 17.73
N THR A 36 5.54 24.03 16.62
CA THR A 36 5.15 22.99 15.66
C THR A 36 5.07 21.63 16.36
N PRO A 37 3.95 20.89 16.25
CA PRO A 37 3.74 19.62 16.95
C PRO A 37 4.42 18.45 16.19
N TRP A 38 5.75 18.50 16.06
CA TRP A 38 6.55 17.56 15.26
C TRP A 38 6.28 16.10 15.59
N ALA A 39 6.22 15.77 16.89
CA ALA A 39 5.99 14.40 17.35
C ALA A 39 4.63 13.85 16.87
N TRP A 40 3.58 14.67 16.92
CA TRP A 40 2.25 14.28 16.48
C TRP A 40 2.15 14.13 14.97
N LEU A 41 2.80 15.02 14.21
CA LEU A 41 2.85 14.92 12.75
C LEU A 41 3.57 13.64 12.30
N ALA A 42 4.71 13.34 12.93
CA ALA A 42 5.47 12.12 12.67
C ALA A 42 4.68 10.86 13.06
N ALA A 43 4.05 10.86 14.24
CA ALA A 43 3.22 9.74 14.69
C ALA A 43 2.04 9.49 13.76
N ALA A 44 1.31 10.52 13.37
CA ALA A 44 0.21 10.40 12.42
C ALA A 44 0.67 9.86 11.06
N GLY A 45 1.79 10.36 10.54
CA GLY A 45 2.38 9.87 9.29
C GLY A 45 2.79 8.40 9.38
N ALA A 46 3.42 7.99 10.48
CA ALA A 46 3.79 6.61 10.73
C ALA A 46 2.57 5.68 10.82
N VAL A 47 1.50 6.11 11.52
CA VAL A 47 0.25 5.35 11.62
C VAL A 47 -0.40 5.17 10.25
N LEU A 48 -0.56 6.25 9.49
CA LEU A 48 -1.14 6.19 8.14
C LEU A 48 -0.34 5.28 7.21
N PHE A 49 0.98 5.38 7.26
CA PHE A 49 1.86 4.49 6.50
C PHE A 49 1.73 3.04 6.94
N GLY A 50 1.73 2.75 8.23
CA GLY A 50 1.55 1.41 8.79
C GLY A 50 0.22 0.78 8.38
N LEU A 51 -0.87 1.53 8.47
CA LEU A 51 -2.19 1.09 8.00
C LEU A 51 -2.18 0.77 6.51
N SER A 52 -1.46 1.55 5.69
CA SER A 52 -1.33 1.26 4.26
C SER A 52 -0.60 -0.06 3.97
N LEU A 53 0.38 -0.42 4.80
CA LEU A 53 1.09 -1.69 4.70
C LEU A 53 0.20 -2.85 5.14
N MET A 54 -0.55 -2.68 6.23
CA MET A 54 -1.52 -3.67 6.69
C MET A 54 -2.59 -3.93 5.61
N ALA A 55 -3.15 -2.87 5.02
CA ALA A 55 -4.08 -2.99 3.91
C ALA A 55 -3.45 -3.71 2.70
N SER A 56 -2.19 -3.41 2.37
CA SER A 56 -1.48 -4.13 1.30
C SER A 56 -1.37 -5.63 1.61
N ALA A 57 -1.06 -6.01 2.85
CA ALA A 57 -0.95 -7.41 3.25
C ALA A 57 -2.30 -8.15 3.23
N VAL A 58 -3.40 -7.47 3.59
CA VAL A 58 -4.74 -8.07 3.67
C VAL A 58 -5.39 -8.18 2.28
N PHE A 59 -5.23 -7.18 1.42
CA PHE A 59 -5.95 -7.11 0.14
C PHE A 59 -5.15 -7.58 -1.06
N GLN A 60 -3.83 -7.71 -0.96
CA GLN A 60 -3.03 -8.25 -2.06
C GLN A 60 -3.20 -9.77 -2.10
N SER A 61 -3.85 -10.28 -3.15
CA SER A 61 -3.90 -11.71 -3.42
C SER A 61 -2.48 -12.21 -3.68
N ASP A 62 -1.95 -13.01 -2.77
CA ASP A 62 -0.73 -13.78 -2.99
C ASP A 62 -1.12 -15.12 -3.64
N ASN A 63 -0.23 -15.72 -4.44
CA ASN A 63 -0.41 -17.07 -5.00
C ASN A 63 -0.25 -18.16 -3.92
N ARG A 64 -0.42 -17.80 -2.63
CA ARG A 64 -0.38 -18.73 -1.51
C ARG A 64 -1.49 -19.77 -1.70
N GLY A 65 -1.09 -21.04 -1.74
CA GLY A 65 -1.99 -22.16 -2.00
C GLY A 65 -2.22 -22.44 -3.49
N GLN A 66 -1.47 -21.81 -4.39
CA GLN A 66 -1.46 -22.14 -5.81
C GLN A 66 -0.17 -22.86 -6.20
N THR A 67 -0.27 -23.86 -7.08
CA THR A 67 0.87 -24.55 -7.69
C THR A 67 1.11 -23.92 -9.05
N TYR A 68 2.36 -23.54 -9.32
CA TYR A 68 2.74 -23.10 -10.66
C TYR A 68 2.79 -24.30 -11.59
N VAL A 69 1.98 -24.27 -12.63
CA VAL A 69 2.01 -25.25 -13.72
C VAL A 69 2.80 -24.63 -14.87
N PRO A 70 3.98 -25.16 -15.20
CA PRO A 70 4.79 -24.66 -16.31
C PRO A 70 4.08 -24.85 -17.65
N ALA A 71 4.55 -24.15 -18.67
CA ALA A 71 4.01 -24.31 -20.02
C ALA A 71 4.30 -25.72 -20.54
N GLU A 72 3.25 -26.43 -20.94
CA GLU A 72 3.33 -27.80 -21.47
C GLU A 72 2.71 -27.87 -22.86
N VAL A 73 3.24 -28.80 -23.68
CA VAL A 73 2.72 -29.07 -25.02
C VAL A 73 1.66 -30.16 -24.90
N GLY A 74 0.40 -29.81 -25.13
CA GLY A 74 -0.71 -30.75 -25.13
C GLY A 74 -0.69 -31.67 -26.36
N GLU A 75 -1.41 -32.80 -26.26
CA GLU A 75 -1.58 -33.74 -27.37
C GLU A 75 -2.18 -33.02 -28.59
N GLY A 76 -1.42 -32.95 -29.68
CA GLY A 76 -1.76 -32.17 -30.88
C GLY A 76 -0.90 -30.92 -31.13
N GLY A 77 0.13 -30.67 -30.31
CA GLY A 77 1.12 -29.61 -30.55
C GLY A 77 0.69 -28.21 -30.10
N ARG A 78 -0.41 -28.09 -29.35
CA ARG A 78 -0.85 -26.83 -28.74
C ARG A 78 -0.09 -26.59 -27.45
N VAL A 79 0.61 -25.45 -27.36
CA VAL A 79 1.28 -25.03 -26.12
C VAL A 79 0.27 -24.34 -25.20
N SER A 80 0.09 -24.86 -23.99
CA SER A 80 -0.67 -24.18 -22.95
C SER A 80 0.26 -23.19 -22.21
N PRO A 81 -0.13 -21.91 -22.01
CA PRO A 81 0.65 -20.99 -21.22
C PRO A 81 0.78 -21.45 -19.76
N GLY A 82 1.95 -21.22 -19.17
CA GLY A 82 2.15 -21.45 -17.74
C GLY A 82 1.15 -20.63 -16.92
N HIS A 83 0.52 -21.26 -15.93
CA HIS A 83 -0.52 -20.64 -15.12
C HIS A 83 -0.44 -21.18 -13.68
N PHE A 84 -1.18 -20.55 -12.78
CA PHE A 84 -1.26 -20.98 -11.39
C PHE A 84 -2.61 -21.67 -11.15
N GLU A 85 -2.58 -22.89 -10.65
CA GLU A 85 -3.78 -23.64 -10.27
C GLU A 85 -3.92 -23.70 -8.75
N LYS A 86 -5.17 -23.73 -8.23
CA LYS A 86 -5.40 -23.96 -6.80
C LYS A 86 -4.91 -25.37 -6.44
N LYS A 87 -4.10 -25.48 -5.40
CA LYS A 87 -3.67 -26.77 -4.87
C LYS A 87 -4.90 -27.53 -4.35
N GLU A 88 -5.28 -28.62 -5.01
CA GLU A 88 -6.33 -29.50 -4.49
C GLU A 88 -5.91 -30.00 -3.11
N THR A 89 -6.78 -29.76 -2.12
CA THR A 89 -6.58 -30.29 -0.78
C THR A 89 -6.91 -31.79 -0.86
N PRO A 90 -5.99 -32.71 -0.50
CA PRO A 90 -6.33 -34.12 -0.52
C PRO A 90 -7.50 -34.36 0.44
N THR A 91 -8.61 -34.87 -0.07
CA THR A 91 -9.73 -35.33 0.75
C THR A 91 -9.25 -36.53 1.58
N PRO A 92 -9.49 -36.55 2.91
CA PRO A 92 -9.02 -37.62 3.80
C PRO A 92 -9.61 -38.98 3.49
#